data_AF-A0A377VWD3-F1
#
_entry.id   AF-A0A377VWD3-F1
#
_cell.length_a   1.000
_cell.length_b   1.000
_cell.length_c   1.000
_cell.angle_alpha   90.00
_cell.angle_beta   90.00
_cell.angle_gamma   90.00
#
_symmetry.space_group_name_H-M   'P 1'
#
loop_
_entity.id
_entity.type
_entity.pdbx_description
1 polymer ?
#
loop_
_entity_poly.entity_id
_entity_poly.type
_entity_poly.pdbx_seq_one_letter_code
_entity_poly.pdbx_strand_id
1 'polypeptide(L)'
;MILIETIIGNVKNDPSWQEKTRGYQHDVLSLEQWEAQKSRCRKQSEQGFDIGIALDRRMRLTDGDILLCDDDKKYLLTVHITLREVLVIQLASLATAEFEGAIKRVFELGHALGNQHWKSVIKGTQVYVPLSVEKKMMNSVLKNAWLRAI
;
A
#
# COMPACT_ATOMS: atom_id res chain seq x y z
N MET A 1 16.71 17.86 -11.14
CA MET A 1 16.54 16.54 -10.49
C MET A 1 17.37 16.52 -9.21
N ILE A 2 16.75 16.19 -8.07
CA ILE A 2 17.43 15.99 -6.79
C ILE A 2 17.66 14.49 -6.61
N LEU A 3 18.90 14.07 -6.39
CA LEU A 3 19.26 12.66 -6.21
C LEU A 3 19.32 12.32 -4.71
N ILE A 4 18.64 11.26 -4.31
CA ILE A 4 18.57 10.76 -2.94
C ILE A 4 19.22 9.38 -2.88
N GLU A 5 20.31 9.27 -2.13
CA GLU A 5 21.09 8.05 -1.98
C GLU A 5 21.01 7.45 -0.56
N THR A 6 20.48 8.21 0.40
CA THR A 6 20.38 7.82 1.81
C THR A 6 19.08 8.32 2.43
N ILE A 7 18.65 7.65 3.51
CA ILE A 7 17.55 8.09 4.37
C ILE A 7 18.18 8.71 5.62
N ILE A 8 17.77 9.93 6.01
CA ILE A 8 18.41 10.67 7.12
C ILE A 8 17.66 10.58 8.45
N GLY A 9 16.43 10.08 8.43
CA GLY A 9 15.58 9.94 9.61
C GLY A 9 14.17 9.52 9.23
N ASN A 10 13.26 9.52 10.21
CA ASN A 10 11.86 9.25 9.97
C ASN A 10 10.99 10.11 10.92
N VAL A 11 10.11 10.94 10.35
CA VAL A 11 9.31 11.91 11.10
C VAL A 11 8.25 11.26 12.00
N LYS A 12 7.90 9.99 11.75
CA LYS A 12 6.93 9.24 12.56
C LYS A 12 7.59 8.48 13.70
N ASN A 13 8.80 7.96 13.46
CA ASN A 13 9.51 7.13 14.43
C ASN A 13 10.46 7.93 15.35
N ASP A 14 10.82 9.16 14.95
CA ASP A 14 11.75 10.00 15.69
C ASP A 14 11.13 11.38 15.98
N PRO A 15 10.60 11.60 17.20
CA PRO A 15 9.94 12.85 17.59
C PRO A 15 10.84 14.09 17.47
N SER A 16 12.16 13.94 17.58
CA SER A 16 13.10 15.07 17.51
C SER A 16 13.02 15.81 16.17
N TRP A 17 12.69 15.09 15.09
CA TRP A 17 12.50 15.67 13.77
C TRP A 17 11.25 16.56 13.69
N GLN A 18 10.18 16.21 14.40
CA GLN A 18 8.96 17.03 14.40
C GLN A 18 9.21 18.40 15.05
N GLU A 19 9.97 18.43 16.14
CA GLU A 19 10.37 19.68 16.79
C GLU A 19 11.38 20.46 15.93
N LYS A 20 12.43 19.80 15.43
CA LYS A 20 13.46 20.44 14.59
C LYS A 20 12.86 21.11 13.35
N THR A 21 11.90 20.44 12.71
CA THR A 21 11.34 20.87 11.43
C THR A 21 10.02 21.64 11.58
N ARG A 22 9.73 22.09 12.80
CA ARG A 22 8.55 22.91 13.07
C ARG A 22 8.67 24.23 12.31
N GLY A 23 7.68 24.53 11.48
CA GLY A 23 7.66 25.72 10.62
C GLY A 23 8.46 25.58 9.31
N TYR A 24 8.99 24.39 9.00
CA TYR A 24 9.57 24.12 7.69
C TYR A 24 8.44 23.93 6.67
N GLN A 25 8.71 24.23 5.41
CA GLN A 25 7.86 23.77 4.31
C GLN A 25 8.04 22.27 4.15
N HIS A 26 6.97 21.52 4.39
CA HIS A 26 6.94 20.07 4.23
C HIS A 26 6.51 19.75 2.80
N ASP A 27 7.40 19.09 2.08
CA ASP A 27 7.14 18.49 0.79
C ASP A 27 7.12 16.97 0.94
N VAL A 28 6.31 16.33 0.10
CA VAL A 28 5.99 14.92 0.21
C VAL A 28 6.29 14.24 -1.10
N LEU A 29 7.05 13.16 -1.02
CA LEU A 29 7.21 12.19 -2.09
C LEU A 29 6.20 11.07 -1.87
N SER A 30 5.03 11.20 -2.50
CA SER A 30 3.96 10.21 -2.43
C SER A 30 4.30 8.99 -3.27
N LEU A 31 4.43 7.81 -2.66
CA LEU A 31 4.80 6.54 -3.28
C LEU A 31 3.74 5.47 -3.08
N GLU A 32 3.54 4.63 -4.08
CA GLU A 32 2.83 3.36 -3.89
C GLU A 32 3.73 2.34 -3.20
N GLN A 33 3.13 1.35 -2.54
CA GLN A 33 3.88 0.33 -1.81
C GLN A 33 4.88 -0.46 -2.68
N TRP A 34 4.60 -0.67 -3.96
CA TRP A 34 5.56 -1.32 -4.86
C TRP A 34 6.70 -0.40 -5.27
N GLU A 35 6.47 0.92 -5.34
CA GLU A 35 7.53 1.90 -5.64
C GLU A 35 8.52 1.98 -4.49
N ALA A 36 8.02 2.00 -3.25
CA ALA A 36 8.84 2.03 -2.04
C ALA A 36 9.73 0.78 -1.86
N GLN A 37 9.41 -0.32 -2.54
CA GLN A 37 10.24 -1.54 -2.56
C GLN A 37 11.38 -1.49 -3.58
N LYS A 38 11.36 -0.54 -4.51
CA LYS A 38 12.43 -0.39 -5.51
C LYS A 38 13.60 0.36 -4.89
N SER A 39 14.81 -0.14 -5.11
CA SER A 39 16.03 0.60 -4.74
C SER A 39 16.26 1.82 -5.63
N ARG A 40 15.60 1.87 -6.80
CA ARG A 40 15.69 2.98 -7.76
C ARG A 40 14.33 3.34 -8.34
N CYS A 41 13.95 4.61 -8.24
CA CYS A 41 12.79 5.16 -8.91
C CYS A 41 12.95 6.67 -9.12
N ARG A 42 12.18 7.24 -10.03
CA ARG A 42 12.13 8.68 -10.27
C ARG A 42 10.68 9.13 -10.19
N LYS A 43 10.40 10.16 -9.40
CA LYS A 43 9.05 10.68 -9.20
C LYS A 43 9.09 12.15 -8.81
N GLN A 44 8.03 12.88 -9.12
CA GLN A 44 7.89 14.25 -8.66
C GLN A 44 7.35 14.27 -7.23
N SER A 45 7.86 15.20 -6.41
CA SER A 45 7.26 15.54 -5.13
C SER A 45 5.97 16.34 -5.34
N GLU A 46 5.19 16.52 -4.28
CA GLU A 46 3.94 17.28 -4.31
C GLU A 46 4.16 18.77 -4.63
N GLN A 47 5.34 19.31 -4.31
CA GLN A 47 5.75 20.66 -4.73
C GLN A 47 6.37 20.71 -6.14
N GLY A 48 6.33 19.60 -6.88
CA GLY A 48 6.77 19.53 -8.28
C GLY A 48 8.27 19.33 -8.50
N PHE A 49 9.05 19.09 -7.44
CA PHE A 49 10.48 18.81 -7.59
C PHE A 49 10.69 17.41 -8.14
N ASP A 50 11.58 17.28 -9.13
CA ASP A 50 11.94 16.01 -9.73
C ASP A 50 12.95 15.25 -8.85
N ILE A 51 12.51 14.15 -8.23
CA ILE A 51 13.29 13.37 -7.26
C ILE A 51 13.72 12.03 -7.88
N GLY A 52 15.02 11.75 -7.84
CA GLY A 52 15.59 10.44 -8.17
C GLY A 52 16.01 9.71 -6.89
N ILE A 53 15.45 8.53 -6.66
CA ILE A 53 15.85 7.63 -5.57
C ILE A 53 16.87 6.64 -6.12
N ALA A 54 18.00 6.49 -5.42
CA ALA A 54 19.07 5.57 -5.73
C ALA A 54 19.71 4.99 -4.46
N LEU A 55 18.90 4.27 -3.68
CA LEU A 55 19.33 3.69 -2.40
C LEU A 55 20.14 2.40 -2.60
N ASP A 56 20.94 2.04 -1.59
CA ASP A 56 21.53 0.70 -1.50
C ASP A 56 20.44 -0.39 -1.50
N ARG A 57 20.74 -1.56 -2.08
CA ARG A 57 19.77 -2.66 -2.21
C ARG A 57 19.23 -3.19 -0.87
N ARG A 58 19.92 -2.94 0.24
CA ARG A 58 19.50 -3.33 1.59
C ARG A 58 18.56 -2.32 2.24
N MET A 59 18.53 -1.08 1.74
CA MET A 59 17.63 -0.04 2.25
C MET A 59 16.27 -0.14 1.58
N ARG A 60 15.22 0.12 2.36
CA ARG A 60 13.83 0.20 1.89
C ARG A 60 13.19 1.43 2.47
N LEU A 61 12.41 2.12 1.64
CA LEU A 61 11.63 3.26 2.11
C LEU A 61 10.48 2.77 2.98
N THR A 62 10.28 3.49 4.07
CA THR A 62 9.14 3.36 4.96
C THR A 62 8.37 4.67 5.03
N ASP A 63 7.11 4.57 5.44
CA ASP A 63 6.24 5.74 5.54
C ASP A 63 6.77 6.71 6.61
N GLY A 64 6.88 7.98 6.27
CA GLY A 64 7.49 9.02 7.11
C GLY A 64 9.00 9.17 7.01
N ASP A 65 9.70 8.39 6.16
CA ASP A 65 11.14 8.56 5.97
C ASP A 65 11.47 9.97 5.49
N ILE A 66 12.56 10.53 6.00
CA ILE A 66 13.06 11.85 5.63
C ILE A 66 14.17 11.64 4.60
N LEU A 67 14.00 12.26 3.43
CA LEU A 67 14.93 12.14 2.30
C LEU A 67 15.87 13.33 2.22
N LEU A 68 15.39 14.52 2.57
CA LEU A 68 16.15 15.77 2.52
C LEU A 68 15.65 16.71 3.61
N CYS A 69 16.58 17.39 4.29
CA CYS A 69 16.29 18.51 5.17
C CYS A 69 17.27 19.63 4.83
N ASP A 70 16.76 20.79 4.44
CA ASP A 70 17.53 22.00 4.15
C ASP A 70 17.17 23.05 5.22
N ASP A 71 18.07 23.23 6.18
CA ASP A 71 17.86 24.10 7.34
C ASP A 71 17.86 25.60 6.97
N ASP A 72 18.54 25.98 5.87
CA ASP A 72 18.63 27.35 5.37
C ASP A 72 17.34 27.76 4.66
N LYS A 73 16.84 26.88 3.79
CA LYS A 73 15.57 27.09 3.08
C LYS A 73 14.34 26.72 3.90
N LYS A 74 14.54 26.19 5.12
CA LYS A 74 13.47 25.65 5.96
C LYS A 74 12.60 24.66 5.18
N TYR A 75 13.23 23.72 4.50
CA TYR A 75 12.55 22.76 3.63
C TYR A 75 12.80 21.32 4.10
N LEU A 76 11.76 20.49 4.07
CA LEU A 76 11.81 19.08 4.45
C LEU A 76 11.11 18.24 3.38
N LEU A 77 11.79 17.22 2.84
CA LEU A 77 11.20 16.23 1.96
C LEU A 77 11.01 14.91 2.72
N THR A 78 9.76 14.46 2.81
CA THR A 78 9.38 13.20 3.46
C THR A 78 8.73 12.23 2.50
N VAL A 79 8.74 10.94 2.83
CA VAL A 79 8.02 9.90 2.08
C VAL A 79 6.64 9.72 2.69
N HIS A 80 5.63 9.69 1.83
CA HIS A 80 4.33 9.15 2.19
C HIS A 80 4.07 7.89 1.35
N ILE A 81 3.85 6.75 2.00
CA ILE A 81 3.47 5.51 1.31
C ILE A 81 1.95 5.37 1.37
N THR A 82 1.31 5.50 0.21
CA THR A 82 -0.12 5.29 0.10
C THR A 82 -0.43 3.79 0.20
N LEU A 83 -1.08 3.41 1.29
CA LEU A 83 -1.67 2.07 1.43
C LEU A 83 -2.92 2.02 0.56
N ARG A 84 -2.97 1.07 -0.36
CA ARG A 84 -4.21 0.80 -1.10
C ARG A 84 -5.21 0.14 -0.15
N GLU A 85 -6.45 0.58 -0.22
CA GLU A 85 -7.53 -0.13 0.44
C GLU A 85 -7.57 -1.58 -0.09
N VAL A 86 -7.83 -2.52 0.81
CA VAL A 86 -7.97 -3.94 0.48
C VAL A 86 -9.34 -4.42 0.93
N LEU A 87 -9.96 -5.23 0.09
CA LEU A 87 -11.12 -6.02 0.49
C LEU A 87 -10.63 -7.29 1.19
N VAL A 88 -11.21 -7.56 2.36
CA VAL A 88 -10.90 -8.76 3.15
C VAL A 88 -12.11 -9.68 3.14
N ILE A 89 -11.94 -10.87 2.59
CA ILE A 89 -12.96 -11.93 2.57
C ILE A 89 -12.64 -12.91 3.69
N GLN A 90 -13.57 -13.07 4.62
CA GLN A 90 -13.44 -13.99 5.76
C GLN A 90 -13.92 -15.39 5.35
N LEU A 91 -13.03 -16.38 5.40
CA LEU A 91 -13.34 -17.79 5.14
C LEU A 91 -13.56 -18.60 6.42
N ALA A 92 -13.42 -17.99 7.60
CA ALA A 92 -13.54 -18.71 8.88
C ALA A 92 -14.89 -19.42 9.05
N SER A 93 -15.98 -18.84 8.53
CA SER A 93 -17.32 -19.46 8.55
C SER A 93 -17.43 -20.73 7.70
N LEU A 94 -16.49 -20.98 6.79
CA LEU A 94 -16.43 -22.23 6.02
C LEU A 94 -15.87 -23.39 6.85
N ALA A 95 -15.14 -23.11 7.94
CA ALA A 95 -14.61 -24.16 8.80
C ALA A 95 -15.70 -24.95 9.53
N THR A 96 -16.89 -24.36 9.71
CA THR A 96 -18.06 -25.01 10.30
C THR A 96 -19.07 -25.48 9.26
N ALA A 97 -18.78 -25.29 7.96
CA ALA A 97 -19.65 -25.76 6.89
C ALA A 97 -19.40 -27.25 6.58
N GLU A 98 -20.38 -27.91 5.97
CA GLU A 98 -20.18 -29.24 5.40
C GLU A 98 -19.05 -29.21 4.37
N PHE A 99 -18.21 -30.24 4.36
CA PHE A 99 -17.00 -30.33 3.55
C PHE A 99 -17.27 -30.09 2.05
N GLU A 100 -18.30 -30.72 1.47
CA GLU A 100 -18.66 -30.53 0.06
C GLU A 100 -19.08 -29.08 -0.23
N GLY A 101 -19.87 -28.49 0.67
CA GLY A 101 -20.29 -27.09 0.59
C GLY A 101 -19.11 -26.12 0.69
N ALA A 102 -18.14 -26.41 1.55
CA ALA A 102 -16.93 -25.62 1.70
C ALA A 102 -16.06 -25.66 0.43
N ILE A 103 -15.83 -26.85 -0.16
CA ILE A 103 -15.07 -27.00 -1.41
C ILE A 103 -15.71 -26.18 -2.52
N LYS A 104 -17.02 -26.34 -2.73
CA LYS A 104 -17.75 -25.64 -3.78
C LYS A 104 -17.58 -24.12 -3.65
N ARG A 105 -17.79 -23.60 -2.44
CA ARG A 105 -17.71 -22.15 -2.15
C ARG A 105 -16.32 -21.58 -2.36
N VAL A 106 -15.26 -22.29 -1.96
CA VAL A 106 -13.87 -21.83 -2.19
C VAL A 106 -13.52 -21.87 -3.68
N PHE A 107 -13.97 -22.89 -4.41
CA PHE A 107 -13.75 -22.98 -5.84
C PHE A 107 -14.47 -21.86 -6.60
N GLU A 108 -15.75 -21.61 -6.30
CA GLU A 108 -16.53 -20.52 -6.88
C GLU A 108 -15.92 -19.15 -6.60
N LEU A 109 -15.46 -18.92 -5.35
CA LEU A 109 -14.73 -17.71 -4.99
C LEU A 109 -13.46 -17.55 -5.83
N GLY A 110 -12.64 -18.60 -5.91
CA GLY A 110 -11.42 -18.60 -6.71
C GLY A 110 -11.70 -18.32 -8.19
N HIS A 111 -12.73 -18.94 -8.75
CA HIS A 111 -13.17 -18.72 -10.12
C HIS A 111 -13.61 -17.27 -10.35
N ALA A 112 -14.43 -16.69 -9.46
CA ALA A 112 -14.90 -15.32 -9.59
C ALA A 112 -13.75 -14.30 -9.52
N LEU A 113 -12.83 -14.45 -8.56
CA LEU A 113 -11.64 -13.61 -8.46
C LEU A 113 -10.74 -13.74 -9.69
N GLY A 114 -10.54 -14.97 -10.18
CA GLY A 114 -9.73 -15.28 -11.36
C GLY A 114 -10.32 -14.68 -12.64
N ASN A 115 -11.64 -14.80 -12.84
CA ASN A 115 -12.35 -14.26 -14.00
C ASN A 115 -12.26 -12.73 -14.10
N GLN A 116 -12.07 -12.04 -12.97
CA GLN A 116 -11.86 -10.59 -12.95
C GLN A 116 -10.38 -10.19 -13.02
N HIS A 117 -9.47 -11.16 -13.15
CA HIS A 117 -8.02 -10.94 -13.05
C HIS A 117 -7.60 -10.19 -11.77
N TRP A 118 -8.33 -10.39 -10.67
CA TRP A 118 -8.01 -9.75 -9.39
C TRP A 118 -6.90 -10.51 -8.69
N LYS A 119 -5.77 -9.84 -8.49
CA LYS A 119 -4.69 -10.34 -7.63
C LYS A 119 -5.24 -10.56 -6.23
N SER A 120 -4.91 -11.70 -5.62
CA SER A 120 -5.35 -12.02 -4.27
C SER A 120 -4.24 -12.73 -3.49
N VAL A 121 -4.24 -12.54 -2.17
CA VAL A 121 -3.30 -13.19 -1.25
C VAL A 121 -4.10 -13.79 -0.10
N ILE A 122 -3.78 -15.02 0.29
CA ILE A 122 -4.40 -15.70 1.43
C ILE A 122 -3.45 -15.66 2.62
N LYS A 123 -3.96 -15.30 3.80
CA LYS A 123 -3.26 -15.44 5.09
C LYS A 123 -4.22 -16.01 6.13
N GLY A 124 -3.92 -17.18 6.67
CA GLY A 124 -4.86 -17.89 7.55
C GLY A 124 -6.20 -18.12 6.86
N THR A 125 -7.29 -17.70 7.49
CA THR A 125 -8.66 -17.81 6.95
C THR A 125 -9.13 -16.54 6.23
N GLN A 126 -8.22 -15.71 5.74
CA GLN A 126 -8.55 -14.43 5.11
C GLN A 126 -7.97 -14.32 3.72
N VAL A 127 -8.79 -13.87 2.76
CA VAL A 127 -8.35 -13.51 1.40
C VAL A 127 -8.33 -12.00 1.27
N TYR A 128 -7.20 -11.46 0.84
CA TYR A 128 -6.97 -10.04 0.62
C TYR A 128 -6.97 -9.76 -0.87
N VAL A 129 -7.82 -8.81 -1.30
CA VAL A 129 -7.94 -8.38 -2.69
C VAL A 129 -7.74 -6.86 -2.76
N PRO A 130 -6.74 -6.34 -3.48
CA PRO A 130 -6.57 -4.90 -3.65
C PRO A 130 -7.78 -4.28 -4.33
N LEU A 131 -8.30 -3.18 -3.77
CA LEU A 131 -9.34 -2.39 -4.42
C LEU A 131 -8.77 -1.73 -5.67
N SER A 132 -8.98 -2.39 -6.81
CA SER A 132 -8.54 -1.93 -8.13
C SER A 132 -9.68 -1.31 -8.94
N VAL A 133 -10.91 -1.47 -8.48
CA VAL A 133 -12.15 -0.95 -9.08
C VAL A 133 -13.09 -0.44 -7.98
N GLU A 134 -14.18 0.25 -8.35
CA GLU A 134 -15.16 0.74 -7.38
C GLU A 134 -15.71 -0.37 -6.48
N LYS A 135 -15.83 -0.08 -5.18
CA LYS A 135 -16.34 -1.00 -4.14
C LYS A 135 -17.68 -1.65 -4.53
N LYS A 136 -18.56 -0.93 -5.22
CA LYS A 136 -19.86 -1.43 -5.68
C LYS A 136 -19.71 -2.56 -6.70
N MET A 137 -18.77 -2.44 -7.63
CA MET A 137 -18.49 -3.48 -8.62
C MET A 137 -17.92 -4.73 -7.95
N MET A 138 -16.98 -4.56 -7.01
CA MET A 138 -16.43 -5.68 -6.24
C MET A 138 -17.49 -6.43 -5.44
N ASN A 139 -18.35 -5.68 -4.74
CA ASN A 139 -19.46 -6.26 -4.00
C ASN A 139 -20.46 -6.98 -4.93
N SER A 140 -20.70 -6.47 -6.14
CA SER A 140 -21.57 -7.12 -7.12
C SER A 140 -21.00 -8.47 -7.58
N VAL A 141 -19.71 -8.52 -7.93
CA VAL A 141 -19.04 -9.77 -8.32
C VAL A 141 -19.04 -10.77 -7.17
N LEU A 142 -18.74 -10.33 -5.94
CA LEU A 142 -18.76 -11.22 -4.78
C LEU A 142 -20.16 -11.70 -4.41
N LYS A 143 -21.19 -10.86 -4.56
CA LYS A 143 -22.59 -11.27 -4.42
C LYS A 143 -23.00 -12.26 -5.51
N ASN A 144 -22.53 -12.07 -6.75
CA ASN A 144 -22.78 -13.05 -7.80
C ASN A 144 -22.01 -14.35 -7.57
N ALA A 145 -20.85 -14.27 -6.91
CA ALA A 145 -20.08 -15.42 -6.45
C ALA A 145 -20.64 -16.06 -5.16
N TRP A 146 -21.65 -15.44 -4.49
CA TRP A 146 -22.28 -15.95 -3.26
C TRP A 146 -23.80 -15.68 -3.16
N LEU A 147 -24.59 -16.77 -3.20
CA LEU A 147 -25.96 -17.01 -2.65
C LEU A 147 -27.20 -16.43 -3.37
N ARG A 148 -27.76 -17.21 -4.31
CA ARG A 148 -29.22 -17.42 -4.33
C ARG A 148 -29.57 -18.48 -3.26
N ALA A 149 -30.52 -18.15 -2.37
CA ALA A 149 -31.01 -18.87 -1.18
C ALA A 149 -29.99 -18.94 -0.03
N ILE A 150 -30.24 -18.36 1.15
CA ILE A 150 -31.45 -18.38 2.00
C ILE A 150 -31.94 -16.96 2.31
#